data_AF-A0A8J3NLV5-F1
#
_entry.id   AF-A0A8J3NLV5-F1
#
_cell.length_a   1.000
_cell.length_b   1.000
_cell.length_c   1.000
_cell.angle_alpha   90.00
_cell.angle_beta   90.00
_cell.angle_gamma   90.00
#
_symmetry.space_group_name_H-M   'P 1'
#
loop_
_entity.id
_entity.type
_entity.pdbx_description
1 polymer ?
#
loop_
_entity_poly.entity_id
_entity_poly.type
_entity_poly.pdbx_seq_one_letter_code
_entity_poly.pdbx_strand_id
1 'polypeptide(L)'
;MSSEPDVVEFGPASAPAPRRASPRWHTVATSPRLTTALIVLGGAAALASLLSEWQRIDTPGSTPSDSYFLGIPDLVSSVWNVPVGPVYLGGLLLLAPTIALALLGPPVSRAAARVAGMSGAAALFTVLAAAAGSMGDLRQTPQLWAIEPELLERFTVQLGRGLWAALVGISLLGLALLTAHRRDPASPVARPAGGVGEEPDDQEDRDMELTVSTAAPFIRRP
;
A
#
# COMPACT_ATOMS: atom_id res chain seq x y z
N MET A 1 -63.18 -11.89 -26.16
CA MET A 1 -61.89 -11.27 -25.77
C MET A 1 -60.83 -12.31 -26.08
N SER A 2 -60.13 -12.16 -27.19
CA SER A 2 -59.14 -13.13 -27.68
C SER A 2 -57.76 -12.67 -27.23
N SER A 3 -57.06 -13.49 -26.45
CA SER A 3 -55.70 -13.21 -26.00
C SER A 3 -54.73 -13.57 -27.13
N GLU A 4 -54.20 -12.55 -27.80
CA GLU A 4 -53.15 -12.69 -28.80
C GLU A 4 -51.83 -13.00 -28.07
N PRO A 5 -51.11 -14.08 -28.44
CA PRO A 5 -49.84 -14.40 -27.80
C PRO A 5 -48.78 -13.37 -28.21
N ASP A 6 -48.18 -12.72 -27.20
CA ASP A 6 -47.04 -11.83 -27.37
C ASP A 6 -45.83 -12.64 -27.82
N VAL A 7 -45.47 -12.50 -29.10
CA VAL A 7 -44.34 -13.19 -29.71
C VAL A 7 -43.09 -12.34 -29.51
N VAL A 8 -42.22 -12.76 -28.60
CA VAL A 8 -40.90 -12.15 -28.39
C VAL A 8 -39.97 -12.59 -29.52
N GLU A 9 -39.75 -11.71 -30.49
CA GLU A 9 -38.77 -11.90 -31.57
C GLU A 9 -37.34 -11.71 -31.01
N PHE A 10 -36.59 -12.81 -30.90
CA PHE A 10 -35.16 -12.75 -30.61
C PHE A 10 -34.41 -12.39 -31.90
N GLY A 11 -34.05 -11.11 -32.03
CA GLY A 11 -33.17 -10.63 -33.09
C GLY A 11 -31.83 -11.40 -33.12
N PRO A 12 -31.14 -11.44 -34.29
CA PRO A 12 -29.95 -12.28 -34.48
C PRO A 12 -28.88 -11.94 -33.44
N ALA A 13 -28.27 -13.00 -32.90
CA ALA A 13 -27.20 -12.88 -31.91
C ALA A 13 -26.13 -11.89 -32.40
N SER A 14 -25.97 -10.78 -31.67
CA SER A 14 -24.90 -9.82 -31.92
C SER A 14 -23.56 -10.54 -32.01
N ALA A 15 -22.86 -10.36 -33.13
CA ALA A 15 -21.56 -10.95 -33.37
C ALA A 15 -20.64 -10.71 -32.16
N PRO A 16 -19.84 -11.71 -31.72
CA PRO A 16 -18.95 -11.55 -30.58
C PRO A 16 -18.04 -10.35 -30.80
N ALA A 17 -18.12 -9.35 -29.92
CA ALA A 17 -17.32 -8.15 -30.01
C ALA A 17 -15.84 -8.51 -30.14
N PRO A 18 -15.07 -7.83 -31.02
CA PRO A 18 -13.67 -8.14 -31.23
C PRO A 18 -12.92 -7.99 -29.91
N ARG A 19 -12.40 -9.12 -29.42
CA ARG A 19 -11.64 -9.22 -28.19
C ARG A 19 -10.35 -8.41 -28.37
N ARG A 20 -10.35 -7.15 -27.91
CA ARG A 20 -9.19 -6.24 -28.00
C ARG A 20 -7.97 -6.99 -27.48
N ALA A 21 -6.98 -7.18 -28.35
CA ALA A 21 -5.70 -7.77 -27.99
C ALA A 21 -5.06 -6.87 -26.93
N SER A 22 -5.22 -7.23 -25.66
CA SER A 22 -4.62 -6.48 -24.59
C SER A 22 -3.10 -6.66 -24.68
N PRO A 23 -2.34 -5.57 -24.60
CA PRO A 23 -0.90 -5.64 -24.79
C PRO A 23 -0.24 -6.50 -23.68
N ARG A 24 0.75 -7.32 -24.09
CA ARG A 24 1.41 -8.39 -23.32
C ARG A 24 1.96 -7.98 -21.93
N TRP A 25 2.04 -6.69 -21.61
CA TRP A 25 2.43 -6.22 -20.29
C TRP A 25 1.35 -6.42 -19.22
N HIS A 26 0.06 -6.44 -19.61
CA HIS A 26 -1.03 -6.67 -18.67
C HIS A 26 -1.01 -8.08 -18.07
N THR A 27 -0.58 -9.09 -18.83
CA THR A 27 -0.47 -10.48 -18.35
C THR A 27 0.72 -10.66 -17.41
N VAL A 28 1.80 -9.90 -17.59
CA VAL A 28 2.94 -9.88 -16.67
C VAL A 28 2.56 -9.19 -15.35
N ALA A 29 1.83 -8.07 -15.43
CA ALA A 29 1.39 -7.31 -14.25
C ALA A 29 0.43 -8.10 -13.33
N THR A 30 -0.25 -9.11 -13.87
CA THR A 30 -1.16 -10.00 -13.11
C THR A 30 -0.49 -11.29 -12.62
N SER A 31 0.75 -11.59 -13.02
CA SER A 31 1.43 -12.83 -12.62
C SER A 31 1.78 -12.84 -11.13
N PRO A 32 1.41 -13.88 -10.34
CA PRO A 32 1.73 -13.96 -8.92
C PRO A 32 3.24 -13.93 -8.64
N ARG A 33 4.05 -14.40 -9.59
CA ARG A 33 5.51 -14.39 -9.51
C ARG A 33 6.08 -12.96 -9.42
N LEU A 34 5.42 -11.98 -10.05
CA LEU A 34 5.82 -10.58 -9.99
C LEU A 34 5.70 -10.05 -8.56
N THR A 35 4.57 -10.30 -7.89
CA THR A 35 4.37 -9.82 -6.51
C THR A 35 5.34 -10.48 -5.55
N THR A 36 5.60 -11.79 -5.68
CA THR A 36 6.63 -12.46 -4.88
C THR A 36 8.01 -11.85 -5.12
N ALA A 37 8.39 -11.60 -6.38
CA ALA A 37 9.67 -10.98 -6.70
C ALA A 37 9.81 -9.57 -6.11
N LEU A 38 8.76 -8.75 -6.19
CA LEU A 38 8.73 -7.40 -5.60
C LEU A 38 8.88 -7.43 -4.07
N ILE A 39 8.23 -8.38 -3.40
CA ILE A 39 8.34 -8.53 -1.94
C ILE A 39 9.76 -8.95 -1.54
N VAL A 40 10.30 -9.96 -2.22
CA VAL A 40 11.65 -10.47 -1.90
C VAL A 40 12.70 -9.40 -2.18
N LEU A 41 12.62 -8.73 -3.33
CA LEU A 41 13.57 -7.68 -3.70
C LEU A 41 13.43 -6.44 -2.81
N GLY A 42 12.18 -6.02 -2.52
CA GLY A 42 11.90 -4.90 -1.63
C GLY A 42 12.35 -5.15 -0.20
N GLY A 43 12.12 -6.37 0.32
CA GLY A 43 12.61 -6.81 1.62
C GLY A 43 14.13 -6.87 1.67
N ALA A 44 14.78 -7.42 0.65
CA ALA A 44 16.25 -7.45 0.55
C ALA A 44 16.85 -6.03 0.49
N ALA A 45 16.24 -5.12 -0.26
CA ALA A 45 16.68 -3.71 -0.32
C ALA A 45 16.49 -3.00 1.03
N ALA A 46 15.38 -3.24 1.74
CA ALA A 46 15.17 -2.70 3.08
C ALA A 46 16.21 -3.23 4.09
N LEU A 47 16.57 -4.51 4.03
CA LEU A 47 17.63 -5.07 4.86
C LEU A 47 19.02 -4.51 4.49
N ALA A 48 19.31 -4.39 3.20
CA ALA A 48 20.55 -3.79 2.72
C ALA A 48 20.68 -2.33 3.16
N SER A 49 19.56 -1.61 3.24
CA SER A 49 19.51 -0.24 3.77
C SER A 49 19.96 -0.16 5.23
N LEU A 50 19.56 -1.10 6.08
CA LEU A 50 19.95 -1.13 7.50
C LEU A 50 21.45 -1.37 7.71
N LEU A 51 22.07 -2.09 6.78
CA LEU A 51 23.50 -2.43 6.80
C LEU A 51 24.37 -1.38 6.09
N SER A 52 23.75 -0.43 5.40
CA SER A 52 24.44 0.53 4.53
C SER A 52 24.54 1.91 5.18
N GLU A 53 25.42 2.71 4.62
CA GLU A 53 25.66 4.10 4.99
C GLU A 53 24.48 4.96 4.56
N TRP A 54 23.91 5.77 5.46
CA TRP A 54 22.77 6.65 5.16
C TRP A 54 23.22 8.06 4.81
N GLN A 55 24.29 8.54 5.43
CA GLN A 55 24.86 9.84 5.17
C GLN A 55 26.38 9.72 5.19
N ARG A 56 27.03 10.44 4.28
CA ARG A 56 28.47 10.68 4.30
C ARG A 56 28.69 12.18 4.36
N ILE A 57 29.48 12.63 5.31
CA ILE A 57 29.88 14.02 5.45
C ILE A 57 31.33 14.11 5.00
N ASP A 58 31.58 14.75 3.86
CA ASP A 58 32.93 14.95 3.35
C ASP A 58 33.49 16.27 3.90
N THR A 59 34.73 16.21 4.37
CA THR A 59 35.48 17.39 4.82
C THR A 59 36.12 18.07 3.59
N PRO A 60 36.04 19.41 3.44
CA PRO A 60 36.69 20.11 2.34
C PRO A 60 38.21 19.82 2.36
N GLY A 61 38.75 19.59 1.16
CA GLY A 61 40.18 19.32 0.96
C GLY A 61 41.05 20.36 1.66
N SER A 62 42.03 19.88 2.40
CA SER A 62 42.97 20.68 3.18
C SER A 62 43.80 21.62 2.30
N THR A 63 43.32 22.85 2.12
CA THR A 63 44.21 23.94 1.71
C THR A 63 45.30 24.09 2.78
N PRO A 64 46.58 24.31 2.44
CA PRO A 64 47.67 24.38 3.42
C PRO A 64 47.49 25.44 4.53
N SER A 65 46.56 26.38 4.38
CA SER A 65 46.16 27.37 5.39
C SER A 65 45.21 26.83 6.46
N ASP A 66 44.53 25.71 6.22
CA ASP A 66 43.39 25.24 7.00
C ASP A 66 43.79 23.99 7.82
N SER A 67 44.86 24.12 8.62
CA SER A 67 45.38 23.06 9.50
C SER A 67 44.39 22.59 10.57
N TYR A 68 43.30 23.32 10.78
CA TYR A 68 42.20 22.95 11.67
C TYR A 68 41.35 21.76 11.14
N PHE A 69 41.31 21.54 9.83
CA PHE A 69 40.45 20.52 9.21
C PHE A 69 41.19 19.26 8.75
N LEU A 70 42.53 19.24 8.84
CA LEU A 70 43.40 18.14 8.39
C LEU A 70 43.25 16.82 9.18
N GLY A 71 42.40 16.77 10.20
CA GLY A 71 42.26 15.62 11.10
C GLY A 71 40.83 15.16 11.34
N ILE A 72 39.82 15.71 10.67
CA ILE A 72 38.43 15.27 10.84
C ILE A 72 38.20 14.05 9.93
N PRO A 73 38.00 12.83 10.49
CA PRO A 73 37.71 11.65 9.67
C PRO A 73 36.40 11.84 8.90
N ASP A 74 36.24 11.20 7.75
CA ASP A 74 34.93 11.15 7.08
C ASP A 74 33.89 10.56 8.05
N LEU A 75 32.90 11.38 8.43
CA LEU A 75 31.81 10.92 9.29
C LEU A 75 30.77 10.22 8.43
N VAL A 76 30.67 8.90 8.63
CA VAL A 76 29.65 8.07 8.01
C VAL A 76 28.58 7.76 9.04
N SER A 77 27.34 8.19 8.81
CA SER A 77 26.22 7.87 9.69
C SER A 77 25.47 6.64 9.18
N SER A 78 25.20 5.71 10.11
CA SER A 78 24.33 4.57 9.88
C SER A 78 22.90 4.91 10.27
N VAL A 79 21.93 4.08 9.86
CA VAL A 79 20.51 4.25 10.21
C VAL A 79 20.28 4.44 11.71
N TRP A 80 21.13 3.87 12.55
CA TRP A 80 21.03 3.91 14.01
C TRP A 80 21.36 5.29 14.61
N ASN A 81 22.18 6.07 13.92
CA ASN A 81 22.67 7.37 14.41
C ASN A 81 21.87 8.55 13.85
N VAL A 82 20.93 8.28 12.95
CA VAL A 82 20.10 9.28 12.29
C VAL A 82 18.75 9.37 13.01
N PRO A 83 18.20 10.57 13.28
CA PRO A 83 16.93 10.74 13.99
C PRO A 83 15.72 10.02 13.34
N VAL A 84 15.78 9.84 12.03
CA VAL A 84 14.73 9.19 11.23
C VAL A 84 14.80 7.66 11.29
N GLY A 85 15.92 7.08 11.75
CA GLY A 85 16.14 5.64 11.82
C GLY A 85 15.07 4.87 12.62
N PRO A 86 14.74 5.27 13.85
CA PRO A 86 13.70 4.62 14.65
C PRO A 86 12.31 4.67 13.98
N VAL A 87 11.97 5.79 13.33
CA VAL A 87 10.71 5.94 12.58
C VAL A 87 10.68 4.98 11.39
N TYR A 88 11.79 4.86 10.67
CA TYR A 88 11.94 3.90 9.58
C TYR A 88 11.76 2.45 10.05
N LEU A 89 12.41 2.07 11.14
CA LEU A 89 12.30 0.73 11.73
C LEU A 89 10.88 0.41 12.21
N GLY A 90 10.24 1.35 12.93
CA GLY A 90 8.84 1.22 13.33
C GLY A 90 7.92 1.08 12.13
N GLY A 91 8.15 1.86 11.07
CA GLY A 91 7.44 1.75 9.81
C GLY A 91 7.60 0.38 9.16
N LEU A 92 8.81 -0.17 9.07
CA LEU A 92 9.04 -1.53 8.54
C LEU A 92 8.37 -2.61 9.38
N LEU A 93 8.43 -2.51 10.71
CA LEU A 93 7.80 -3.44 11.64
C LEU A 93 6.27 -3.45 11.54
N LEU A 94 5.65 -2.31 11.21
CA LEU A 94 4.22 -2.21 10.90
C LEU A 94 3.90 -2.68 9.48
N LEU A 95 4.80 -2.43 8.52
CA LEU A 95 4.59 -2.77 7.12
C LEU A 95 4.67 -4.29 6.86
N ALA A 96 5.54 -5.00 7.56
CA ALA A 96 5.67 -6.46 7.43
C ALA A 96 4.36 -7.23 7.72
N PRO A 97 3.69 -7.06 8.90
CA PRO A 97 2.44 -7.76 9.19
C PRO A 97 1.29 -7.27 8.31
N THR A 98 1.25 -5.99 7.91
CA THR A 98 0.20 -5.50 6.98
C THR A 98 0.34 -6.14 5.60
N ILE A 99 1.56 -6.31 5.08
CA ILE A 99 1.82 -7.05 3.84
C ILE A 99 1.41 -8.53 4.00
N ALA A 100 1.77 -9.17 5.12
CA ALA A 100 1.37 -10.54 5.39
C ALA A 100 -0.16 -10.70 5.41
N LEU A 101 -0.88 -9.82 6.11
CA LEU A 101 -2.35 -9.81 6.16
C LEU A 101 -2.99 -9.50 4.81
N ALA A 102 -2.40 -8.58 4.04
CA ALA A 102 -2.88 -8.21 2.71
C ALA A 102 -2.84 -9.37 1.69
N LEU A 103 -1.89 -10.30 1.88
CA LEU A 103 -1.64 -11.42 0.96
C LEU A 103 -2.23 -12.74 1.45
N LEU A 104 -2.07 -13.03 2.75
CA LEU A 104 -2.37 -14.33 3.37
C LEU A 104 -3.57 -14.24 4.32
N GLY A 105 -4.03 -13.04 4.67
CA GLY A 105 -5.09 -12.86 5.65
C GLY A 105 -6.47 -13.36 5.19
N PRO A 106 -7.45 -13.44 6.10
CA PRO A 106 -8.84 -13.70 5.78
C PRO A 106 -9.38 -12.74 4.70
N PRO A 107 -10.29 -13.16 3.81
CA PRO A 107 -10.80 -12.31 2.73
C PRO A 107 -11.42 -11.00 3.24
N VAL A 108 -12.05 -11.04 4.41
CA VAL A 108 -12.67 -9.87 5.08
C VAL A 108 -11.64 -8.83 5.50
N SER A 109 -10.42 -9.22 5.89
CA SER A 109 -9.40 -8.29 6.37
C SER A 109 -8.41 -7.85 5.30
N ARG A 110 -8.32 -8.57 4.16
CA ARG A 110 -7.38 -8.25 3.07
C ARG A 110 -7.53 -6.83 2.54
N ALA A 111 -8.76 -6.37 2.31
CA ALA A 111 -9.00 -5.04 1.76
C ALA A 111 -8.50 -3.94 2.71
N ALA A 112 -8.87 -4.01 4.00
CA ALA A 112 -8.43 -3.07 5.01
C ALA A 112 -6.91 -3.12 5.21
N ALA A 113 -6.32 -4.32 5.28
CA ALA A 113 -4.88 -4.50 5.42
C ALA A 113 -4.09 -3.94 4.23
N ARG A 114 -4.62 -4.04 3.01
CA ARG A 114 -4.01 -3.45 1.80
C ARG A 114 -4.03 -1.93 1.85
N VAL A 115 -5.16 -1.32 2.22
CA VAL A 115 -5.25 0.13 2.34
C VAL A 115 -4.30 0.64 3.42
N ALA A 116 -4.27 -0.02 4.58
CA ALA A 116 -3.33 0.30 5.66
C ALA A 116 -1.87 0.12 5.24
N GLY A 117 -1.56 -0.95 4.50
CA GLY A 117 -0.21 -1.18 3.97
C GLY A 117 0.20 -0.14 2.92
N MET A 118 -0.71 0.24 2.02
CA MET A 118 -0.43 1.26 0.99
C MET A 118 -0.26 2.65 1.59
N SER A 119 -1.13 3.05 2.52
CA SER A 119 -1.00 4.32 3.23
C SER A 119 0.26 4.35 4.09
N GLY A 120 0.57 3.24 4.78
CA GLY A 120 1.81 3.08 5.54
C GLY A 120 3.06 3.20 4.68
N ALA A 121 3.10 2.52 3.53
CA ALA A 121 4.22 2.62 2.59
C ALA A 121 4.38 4.04 2.02
N ALA A 122 3.27 4.70 1.65
CA ALA A 122 3.31 6.07 1.14
C ALA A 122 3.79 7.08 2.20
N ALA A 123 3.29 6.96 3.44
CA ALA A 123 3.73 7.78 4.56
C ALA A 123 5.23 7.57 4.84
N LEU A 124 5.69 6.32 4.90
CA LEU A 124 7.09 5.99 5.15
C LEU A 124 8.01 6.51 4.04
N PHE A 125 7.59 6.39 2.78
CA PHE A 125 8.29 6.96 1.64
C PHE A 125 8.39 8.49 1.75
N THR A 126 7.29 9.15 2.12
CA THR A 126 7.23 10.61 2.27
C THR A 126 8.17 11.10 3.37
N VAL A 127 8.18 10.40 4.51
CA VAL A 127 9.12 10.67 5.61
C VAL A 127 10.57 10.52 5.15
N LEU A 128 10.90 9.48 4.39
CA LEU A 128 12.26 9.30 3.88
C LEU A 128 12.64 10.32 2.82
N ALA A 129 11.71 10.72 1.95
CA ALA A 129 11.95 11.78 0.97
C ALA A 129 12.18 13.14 1.66
N ALA A 130 11.40 13.44 2.71
CA ALA A 130 11.61 14.62 3.54
C ALA A 130 12.97 14.56 4.27
N ALA A 131 13.33 13.38 4.80
CA ALA A 131 14.62 13.15 5.43
C ALA A 131 15.78 13.33 4.45
N ALA A 132 15.64 12.82 3.22
CA ALA A 132 16.62 13.01 2.14
C ALA A 132 16.84 14.49 1.81
N GLY A 133 15.75 15.29 1.75
CA GLY A 133 15.83 16.72 1.56
C GLY A 133 16.49 17.45 2.74
N SER A 134 16.12 17.08 3.98
CA SER A 134 16.69 17.68 5.19
C SER A 134 18.17 17.33 5.39
N MET A 135 18.61 16.11 5.06
CA MET A 135 20.01 15.71 5.16
C MET A 135 20.93 16.45 4.20
N GLY A 136 20.41 16.87 3.03
CA GLY A 136 21.15 17.67 2.07
C GLY A 136 21.48 19.08 2.56
N ASP A 137 20.79 19.56 3.60
CA ASP A 137 20.93 20.91 4.14
C ASP A 137 21.51 20.88 5.58
N LEU A 138 22.83 20.87 5.72
CA LEU A 138 23.51 21.12 7.01
C LEU A 138 23.12 22.48 7.62
N ARG A 139 22.66 23.41 6.77
CA ARG A 139 22.29 24.79 7.11
C ARG A 139 21.13 24.88 8.12
N GLN A 140 20.29 23.85 8.23
CA GLN A 140 19.10 23.88 9.08
C GLN A 140 19.35 23.41 10.52
N THR A 141 20.54 22.88 10.83
CA THR A 141 20.89 22.41 12.19
C THR A 141 22.22 22.98 12.72
N PRO A 142 22.41 24.31 12.75
CA PRO A 142 23.61 24.91 13.35
C PRO A 142 23.74 24.61 14.84
N GLN A 143 22.60 24.37 15.53
CA GLN A 143 22.55 24.13 16.98
C GLN A 143 23.09 22.76 17.40
N LEU A 144 23.13 21.77 16.50
CA LEU A 144 23.57 20.41 16.85
C LEU A 144 25.09 20.25 16.88
N TRP A 145 25.81 21.10 16.15
CA TRP A 145 27.25 20.92 15.98
C TRP A 145 28.10 21.93 16.74
N ALA A 146 27.53 23.02 17.27
CA ALA A 146 28.30 24.07 17.97
C ALA A 146 29.54 24.56 17.19
N ILE A 147 29.48 24.44 15.86
CA ILE A 147 30.50 24.91 14.92
C ILE A 147 29.95 26.19 14.28
N GLU A 148 30.83 27.14 14.01
CA GLU A 148 30.48 28.40 13.34
C GLU A 148 29.77 28.12 12.01
N PRO A 149 28.65 28.80 11.71
CA PRO A 149 27.85 28.55 10.52
C PRO A 149 28.65 28.71 9.22
N GLU A 150 29.66 29.58 9.21
CA GLU A 150 30.57 29.81 8.09
C GLU A 150 31.48 28.60 7.79
N LEU A 151 31.76 27.78 8.80
CA LEU A 151 32.54 26.54 8.65
C LEU A 151 31.64 25.39 8.17
N LEU A 152 30.36 25.36 8.56
CA LEU A 152 29.37 24.38 8.07
C LEU A 152 29.17 24.49 6.55
N GLU A 153 29.27 25.68 5.96
CA GLU A 153 29.13 25.88 4.52
C GLU A 153 30.18 25.14 3.68
N ARG A 154 31.30 24.77 4.31
CA ARG A 154 32.40 24.09 3.62
C ARG A 154 32.26 22.56 3.63
N PHE A 155 31.37 22.01 4.44
CA PHE A 155 31.09 20.58 4.47
C PHE A 155 30.04 20.22 3.43
N THR A 156 30.30 19.18 2.66
CA THR A 156 29.33 18.64 1.71
C THR A 156 28.74 17.35 2.25
N VAL A 157 27.40 17.28 2.34
CA VAL A 157 26.70 16.05 2.72
C VAL A 157 26.29 15.30 1.47
N GLN A 158 26.74 14.06 1.37
CA GLN A 158 26.28 13.11 0.37
C GLN A 158 25.29 12.12 0.99
N LEU A 159 24.20 11.87 0.27
CA LEU A 159 23.27 10.81 0.62
C LEU A 159 23.94 9.45 0.38
N GLY A 160 23.96 8.63 1.42
CA GLY A 160 24.52 7.29 1.35
C GLY A 160 23.64 6.29 0.61
N ARG A 161 24.27 5.21 0.15
CA ARG A 161 23.63 4.06 -0.52
C ARG A 161 22.46 3.44 0.28
N GLY A 162 22.49 3.52 1.60
CA GLY A 162 21.45 2.99 2.48
C GLY A 162 20.12 3.73 2.36
N LEU A 163 20.15 5.05 2.22
CA LEU A 163 18.93 5.85 2.04
C LEU A 163 18.27 5.55 0.68
N TRP A 164 19.08 5.43 -0.38
CA TRP A 164 18.60 4.99 -1.69
C TRP A 164 18.00 3.58 -1.65
N ALA A 165 18.66 2.64 -0.97
CA ALA A 165 18.13 1.30 -0.78
C ALA A 165 16.80 1.29 0.00
N ALA A 166 16.63 2.18 0.99
CA ALA A 166 15.37 2.33 1.72
C ALA A 166 14.22 2.79 0.80
N LEU A 167 14.46 3.84 0.02
CA LEU A 167 13.48 4.40 -0.93
C LEU A 167 13.07 3.36 -1.97
N VAL A 168 14.05 2.65 -2.54
CA VAL A 168 13.80 1.55 -3.49
C VAL A 168 13.02 0.42 -2.81
N GLY A 169 13.43 0.00 -1.62
CA GLY A 169 12.77 -1.06 -0.87
C GLY A 169 11.30 -0.77 -0.61
N ILE A 170 10.97 0.41 -0.08
CA ILE A 170 9.58 0.79 0.20
C ILE A 170 8.77 0.94 -1.09
N SER A 171 9.36 1.49 -2.14
CA SER A 171 8.68 1.62 -3.44
C SER A 171 8.29 0.25 -4.00
N LEU A 172 9.19 -0.73 -3.92
CA LEU A 172 8.93 -2.12 -4.35
C LEU A 172 7.85 -2.79 -3.50
N LEU A 173 7.87 -2.60 -2.18
CA LEU A 173 6.85 -3.14 -1.28
C LEU A 173 5.48 -2.50 -1.52
N GLY A 174 5.41 -1.19 -1.74
CA GLY A 174 4.19 -0.50 -2.14
C GLY A 174 3.66 -1.00 -3.49
N LEU A 175 4.54 -1.22 -4.46
CA LEU A 175 4.19 -1.77 -5.76
C LEU A 175 3.69 -3.23 -5.65
N ALA A 176 4.24 -4.01 -4.72
CA ALA A 176 3.76 -5.36 -4.43
C ALA A 176 2.30 -5.34 -3.95
N LEU A 177 1.93 -4.39 -3.08
CA LEU A 177 0.55 -4.21 -2.61
C LEU A 177 -0.38 -3.77 -3.75
N LEU A 178 0.06 -2.86 -4.61
CA LEU A 178 -0.72 -2.40 -5.76
C LEU A 178 -0.98 -3.53 -6.77
N THR A 179 0.02 -4.38 -7.03
CA THR A 179 -0.10 -5.53 -7.94
C THR A 179 -0.94 -6.65 -7.34
N ALA A 180 -0.95 -6.81 -6.02
CA ALA A 180 -1.84 -7.74 -5.32
C ALA A 180 -3.32 -7.33 -5.41
N HIS A 181 -3.62 -6.02 -5.35
CA HIS A 181 -5.00 -5.51 -5.45
C HIS A 181 -5.66 -5.85 -6.78
N ARG A 182 -4.92 -5.79 -7.89
CA ARG A 182 -5.45 -6.07 -9.25
C ARG A 182 -5.84 -7.54 -9.49
N ARG A 183 -5.59 -8.43 -8.53
CA ARG A 183 -5.87 -9.88 -8.66
C ARG A 183 -7.18 -10.32 -8.02
N ASP A 184 -7.79 -9.52 -7.14
CA ASP A 184 -9.11 -9.91 -6.63
C ASP A 184 -10.12 -9.73 -7.76
N PRO A 185 -10.84 -10.79 -8.19
CA PRO A 185 -12.01 -10.59 -9.00
C PRO A 185 -12.92 -9.67 -8.18
N ALA A 186 -13.35 -8.56 -8.79
CA ALA A 186 -14.31 -7.68 -8.16
C ALA A 186 -15.43 -8.54 -7.60
N SER A 187 -15.57 -8.55 -6.27
CA SER A 187 -16.73 -9.15 -5.63
C SER A 187 -17.94 -8.60 -6.37
N PRO A 188 -18.86 -9.44 -6.89
CA PRO A 188 -20.08 -8.94 -7.49
C PRO A 188 -20.85 -8.29 -6.34
N VAL A 189 -20.57 -7.01 -6.11
CA VAL A 189 -21.39 -6.14 -5.28
C VAL A 189 -22.77 -6.28 -5.87
N ALA A 190 -23.67 -6.83 -5.06
CA ALA A 190 -25.07 -7.02 -5.36
C ALA A 190 -25.56 -5.76 -6.07
N ARG A 191 -25.95 -5.94 -7.34
CA ARG A 191 -26.67 -4.93 -8.10
C ARG A 191 -27.88 -4.57 -7.22
N PRO A 192 -28.05 -3.32 -6.75
CA PRO A 192 -29.32 -2.93 -6.19
C PRO A 192 -30.33 -3.14 -7.32
N ALA A 193 -31.35 -3.95 -7.08
CA ALA A 193 -32.51 -4.01 -7.96
C ALA A 193 -33.16 -2.63 -7.91
N GLY A 194 -32.73 -1.76 -8.82
CA GLY A 194 -33.30 -0.43 -9.02
C GLY A 194 -34.43 -0.53 -10.04
N GLY A 195 -35.65 -0.36 -9.54
CA GLY A 195 -36.89 -0.14 -10.26
C GLY A 195 -38.03 -0.44 -9.28
N VAL A 196 -39.01 0.41 -8.98
CA VAL A 196 -39.47 1.74 -9.40
C VAL A 196 -40.24 2.21 -8.15
N GLY A 197 -40.00 3.36 -7.52
CA GLY A 197 -40.45 4.65 -8.02
C GLY A 197 -41.97 4.85 -7.91
N GLU A 198 -42.62 4.71 -6.74
CA GLU A 198 -43.86 5.45 -6.42
C GLU A 198 -44.08 5.47 -4.89
N GLU A 199 -44.41 6.65 -4.36
CA GLU A 199 -44.66 7.00 -2.95
C GLU A 199 -46.02 7.73 -2.96
N PRO A 200 -46.72 7.95 -1.83
CA PRO A 200 -47.20 7.06 -0.77
C PRO A 200 -48.76 6.97 -0.80
N ASP A 201 -49.37 5.93 -0.22
CA ASP A 201 -50.78 6.04 0.19
C ASP A 201 -51.09 5.22 1.45
N ASP A 202 -51.87 5.82 2.32
CA ASP A 202 -52.32 5.35 3.62
C ASP A 202 -53.23 4.13 3.47
N GLN A 203 -52.96 3.02 4.16
CA GLN A 203 -54.02 2.10 4.61
C GLN A 203 -53.51 1.18 5.73
N GLU A 204 -53.86 1.53 6.97
CA GLU A 204 -54.15 0.52 7.99
C GLU A 204 -55.26 -0.39 7.42
N ASP A 205 -55.00 -1.67 7.19
CA ASP A 205 -55.97 -2.69 7.59
C ASP A 205 -55.37 -4.10 7.68
N ARG A 206 -55.98 -4.83 8.60
CA ARG A 206 -55.62 -6.15 9.11
C ARG A 206 -55.69 -7.22 8.03
N ASP A 207 -54.79 -8.19 8.11
CA ASP A 207 -55.16 -9.60 8.33
C ASP A 207 -53.91 -10.47 8.52
N MET A 208 -53.59 -10.72 9.79
CA MET A 208 -52.63 -11.74 10.20
C MET A 208 -53.30 -13.12 10.07
N GLU A 209 -53.00 -13.85 9.00
CA GLU A 209 -53.44 -15.23 8.86
C GLU A 209 -52.54 -16.15 9.71
N LEU A 210 -53.05 -16.52 10.88
CA LEU A 210 -52.39 -17.32 11.91
C LEU A 210 -52.57 -18.82 11.61
N THR A 211 -51.66 -19.43 10.84
CA THR A 211 -51.69 -20.90 10.63
C THR A 211 -51.24 -21.65 11.89
N VAL A 212 -52.21 -22.13 12.67
CA VAL A 212 -52.01 -23.07 13.77
C VAL A 212 -51.91 -24.49 13.21
N SER A 213 -50.71 -25.09 13.30
CA SER A 213 -50.48 -26.49 12.97
C SER A 213 -50.83 -27.38 14.17
N THR A 214 -52.00 -28.02 14.13
CA THR A 214 -52.45 -28.95 15.19
C THR A 214 -51.68 -30.28 15.11
N ALA A 215 -50.97 -30.64 16.19
CA ALA A 215 -50.24 -31.91 16.31
C ALA A 215 -51.20 -33.10 16.53
N ALA A 216 -50.95 -34.22 15.84
CA ALA A 216 -51.77 -35.43 15.89
C ALA A 216 -51.67 -36.19 17.24
N PRO A 217 -52.75 -36.81 17.73
CA PRO A 217 -52.76 -37.53 19.01
C PRO A 217 -52.22 -38.96 18.89
N PHE A 218 -51.38 -39.36 19.85
CA PHE A 218 -50.84 -40.71 19.99
C PHE A 218 -51.93 -41.68 20.47
N ILE A 219 -52.29 -42.66 19.64
CA ILE A 219 -53.12 -43.80 20.02
C ILE A 219 -52.25 -44.82 20.77
N ARG A 220 -52.54 -45.09 22.05
CA ARG A 220 -52.09 -46.31 22.74
C ARG A 220 -53.09 -47.43 22.46
N ARG A 221 -52.57 -48.60 22.09
CA ARG A 221 -53.34 -49.86 22.00
C ARG A 221 -52.95 -50.81 23.15
N PRO A 222 -53.84 -51.74 23.51
CA PRO A 222 -53.94 -52.37 24.83
C PRO A 222 -52.83 -53.36 25.17
#